data_AF-A0A929UND2-F1
#
_entry.id   AF-A0A929UND2-F1
#
_cell.length_a   1.000
_cell.length_b   1.000
_cell.length_c   1.000
_cell.angle_alpha   90.00
_cell.angle_beta   90.00
_cell.angle_gamma   90.00
#
_symmetry.space_group_name_H-M   'P 1'
#
loop_
_entity.id
_entity.type
_entity.pdbx_description
1 polymer ?
#
loop_
_entity_poly.entity_id
_entity_poly.type
_entity_poly.pdbx_seq_one_letter_code
_entity_poly.pdbx_strand_id
1 'polypeptide(L)'
;MQKAVILFEKIRDLPYGTSSNDGVWSCYQKCVYLQRELQKVGIASQLLIGVFNWQDLPIPDRILKLRQCRNERHVMLRVFINGSVCNIDPSIDDKLVSILPIAQWDGVSSTITMAPLKHLRIYQPYSLHERISSRLRHQFFGCNPEKFYTELDSWLTAHRIKSRLTE
;
A
#
# COMPACT_ATOMS: atom_id res chain seq x y z
N MET A 1 3.44 14.21 18.09
CA MET A 1 2.26 13.89 17.27
C MET A 1 2.37 14.52 15.89
N GLN A 2 2.43 15.85 15.79
CA GLN A 2 2.51 16.56 14.50
C GLN A 2 3.65 16.10 13.59
N LYS A 3 4.84 15.80 14.15
CA LYS A 3 5.96 15.23 13.37
C LYS A 3 5.63 13.89 12.70
N ALA A 4 4.88 13.00 13.37
CA ALA A 4 4.53 11.69 12.83
C ALA A 4 3.51 11.81 11.70
N VAL A 5 2.53 12.70 11.86
CA VAL A 5 1.53 13.03 10.83
C VAL A 5 2.21 13.62 9.59
N ILE A 6 3.13 14.58 9.77
CA ILE A 6 3.92 15.16 8.66
C ILE A 6 4.73 14.08 7.93
N LEU A 7 5.36 13.15 8.65
CA LEU A 7 6.09 12.04 8.03
C LEU A 7 5.16 11.12 7.25
N PHE A 8 3.99 10.81 7.82
CA PHE A 8 2.96 10.01 7.15
C PHE A 8 2.51 10.67 5.84
N GLU A 9 2.13 11.94 5.86
CA GLU A 9 1.66 12.68 4.69
C GLU A 9 2.74 12.74 3.60
N LYS A 10 3.97 13.12 3.97
CA LYS A 10 5.09 13.18 3.02
C LYS A 10 5.34 11.86 2.30
N ILE A 11 5.23 10.74 3.01
CA ILE A 11 5.46 9.40 2.44
C ILE A 11 4.23 8.90 1.69
N ARG A 12 3.03 9.21 2.18
CA ARG A 12 1.76 8.92 1.49
C ARG A 12 1.74 9.55 0.11
N ASP A 13 2.17 10.81 0.01
CA ASP A 13 2.10 11.60 -1.23
C ASP A 13 3.21 11.28 -2.24
N LEU A 14 4.13 10.35 -1.92
CA LEU A 14 5.01 9.75 -2.93
C LEU A 14 4.14 9.00 -3.96
N PRO A 15 4.41 9.05 -5.27
CA PRO A 15 3.54 8.41 -6.25
C PRO A 15 3.39 6.90 -6.01
N TYR A 16 2.18 6.41 -5.82
CA TYR A 16 1.87 4.98 -5.71
C TYR A 16 2.01 4.23 -7.06
N GLY A 17 2.50 2.99 -7.01
CA GLY A 17 2.47 2.09 -8.17
C GLY A 17 2.72 0.65 -7.75
N THR A 18 2.40 -0.27 -8.65
CA THR A 18 2.51 -1.72 -8.41
C THR A 18 3.78 -2.32 -8.98
N SER A 19 4.32 -1.74 -10.06
CA SER A 19 5.52 -2.25 -10.74
C SER A 19 6.85 -1.94 -10.04
N SER A 20 6.86 -1.11 -8.99
CA SER A 20 8.11 -0.65 -8.33
C SER A 20 9.19 -0.13 -9.32
N ASN A 21 8.74 0.43 -10.45
CA ASN A 21 9.58 1.05 -11.48
C ASN A 21 10.02 2.48 -11.07
N ASP A 22 10.91 3.09 -11.86
CA ASP A 22 11.43 4.43 -11.61
C ASP A 22 10.29 5.46 -11.45
N GLY A 23 10.26 6.11 -10.28
CA GLY A 23 9.34 7.20 -9.97
C GLY A 23 8.05 6.81 -9.22
N VAL A 24 7.78 5.51 -8.99
CA VAL A 24 6.63 5.05 -8.19
C VAL A 24 7.04 4.15 -7.02
N TRP A 25 6.20 4.11 -5.99
CA TRP A 25 6.44 3.41 -4.74
C TRP A 25 5.28 2.45 -4.43
N SER A 26 5.61 1.19 -4.20
CA SER A 26 4.67 0.17 -3.73
C SER A 26 4.24 0.41 -2.28
N CYS A 27 3.12 -0.21 -1.87
CA CYS A 27 2.64 -0.17 -0.49
C CYS A 27 3.70 -0.66 0.50
N TYR A 28 4.46 -1.70 0.13
CA TYR A 28 5.57 -2.21 0.92
C TYR A 28 6.70 -1.18 1.05
N GLN A 29 7.17 -0.59 -0.05
CA GLN A 29 8.26 0.40 0.00
C GLN A 29 7.87 1.62 0.84
N LYS A 30 6.65 2.14 0.69
CA LYS A 30 6.14 3.24 1.51
C LYS A 30 6.07 2.87 2.99
N CYS A 31 5.55 1.70 3.34
CA CYS A 31 5.47 1.26 4.73
C CYS A 31 6.86 1.05 5.37
N VAL A 32 7.81 0.46 4.64
CA VAL A 32 9.19 0.29 5.11
C VAL A 32 9.87 1.64 5.29
N TYR A 33 9.65 2.57 4.36
CA TYR A 33 10.23 3.91 4.48
C TYR A 33 9.64 4.66 5.69
N LEU A 34 8.32 4.64 5.85
CA LEU A 34 7.65 5.24 6.99
C LEU A 34 8.08 4.63 8.32
N GLN A 35 8.20 3.30 8.40
CA GLN A 35 8.70 2.61 9.59
C GLN A 35 10.09 3.14 10.00
N ARG A 36 11.00 3.31 9.04
CA ARG A 36 12.35 3.84 9.29
C ARG A 36 12.31 5.30 9.77
N GLU A 37 11.50 6.14 9.14
CA GLU A 37 11.38 7.54 9.55
C GLU A 37 10.72 7.72 10.93
N LEU A 38 9.71 6.90 11.25
CA LEU A 38 9.09 6.87 12.58
C LEU A 38 10.09 6.41 13.65
N GLN A 39 10.91 5.40 13.35
CA GLN A 39 11.95 4.92 14.27
C GLN A 39 12.96 6.01 14.61
N LYS A 40 13.38 6.84 13.64
CA LYS A 40 14.30 7.97 13.86
C LYS A 40 13.76 9.00 14.85
N VAL A 41 12.44 9.10 15.00
CA VAL A 41 11.78 9.99 15.96
C VAL A 41 11.25 9.27 17.20
N GLY A 42 11.74 8.04 17.46
CA GLY A 42 11.42 7.28 18.67
C GLY A 42 10.04 6.62 18.66
N ILE A 43 9.40 6.48 17.50
CA ILE A 43 8.09 5.85 17.37
C ILE A 43 8.26 4.41 16.90
N ALA A 44 7.86 3.46 17.74
CA ALA A 44 7.87 2.05 17.40
C ALA A 44 6.74 1.72 16.41
N SER A 45 7.01 0.80 15.49
CA SER A 45 6.02 0.32 14.53
C SER A 45 6.33 -1.07 14.00
N GLN A 46 5.30 -1.76 13.51
CA GLN A 46 5.36 -3.12 12.98
C GLN A 46 4.66 -3.18 11.63
N LEU A 47 5.29 -3.85 10.65
CA LEU A 47 4.64 -4.14 9.38
C LEU A 47 3.52 -5.15 9.61
N LEU A 48 2.38 -4.90 8.98
CA LEU A 48 1.26 -5.82 8.87
C LEU A 48 1.07 -6.19 7.41
N ILE A 49 0.57 -7.41 7.17
CA ILE A 49 0.18 -7.87 5.84
C ILE A 49 -1.24 -8.43 5.90
N GLY A 50 -2.06 -8.01 4.94
CA GLY A 50 -3.41 -8.51 4.72
C GLY A 50 -3.60 -8.96 3.28
N VAL A 51 -4.78 -9.48 3.00
CA VAL A 51 -5.21 -9.91 1.66
C VAL A 51 -6.43 -9.10 1.26
N PHE A 52 -6.43 -8.55 0.05
CA PHE A 52 -7.57 -7.85 -0.54
C PHE A 52 -7.90 -8.43 -1.92
N ASN A 53 -9.06 -8.08 -2.47
CA ASN A 53 -9.45 -8.45 -3.83
C ASN A 53 -9.43 -7.22 -4.74
N TRP A 54 -8.80 -7.33 -5.91
CA TRP A 54 -8.79 -6.26 -6.92
C TRP A 54 -10.18 -5.83 -7.39
N GLN A 55 -11.19 -6.70 -7.28
CA GLN A 55 -12.59 -6.39 -7.61
C GLN A 55 -13.27 -5.44 -6.62
N ASP A 56 -12.72 -5.29 -5.41
CA ASP A 56 -13.27 -4.38 -4.40
C ASP A 56 -12.83 -2.93 -4.66
N LEU A 57 -12.01 -2.71 -5.68
CA LEU A 57 -11.52 -1.41 -6.12
C LEU A 57 -12.16 -1.00 -7.44
N PRO A 58 -12.35 0.32 -7.69
CA PRO A 58 -12.96 0.83 -8.92
C PRO A 58 -11.98 0.81 -10.11
N ILE A 59 -11.37 -0.35 -10.35
CA ILE A 59 -10.43 -0.57 -11.46
C ILE A 59 -11.22 -0.92 -12.71
N PRO A 60 -10.90 -0.36 -13.89
CA PRO A 60 -11.57 -0.69 -15.14
C PRO A 60 -11.60 -2.18 -15.46
N ASP A 61 -12.76 -2.68 -15.90
CA ASP A 61 -12.97 -4.09 -16.26
C ASP A 61 -11.95 -4.62 -17.26
N ARG A 62 -11.51 -3.78 -18.20
CA ARG A 62 -10.48 -4.16 -19.20
C ARG A 62 -9.16 -4.55 -18.56
N ILE A 63 -8.79 -3.92 -17.43
CA ILE A 63 -7.56 -4.21 -16.67
C ILE A 63 -7.81 -5.43 -15.79
N LEU A 64 -8.95 -5.45 -15.10
CA LEU A 64 -9.37 -6.56 -14.24
C LEU A 64 -9.44 -7.91 -14.97
N LYS A 65 -9.75 -7.93 -16.28
CA LYS A 65 -9.73 -9.13 -17.13
C LYS A 65 -8.33 -9.71 -17.37
N LEU A 66 -7.27 -8.93 -17.17
CA LEU A 66 -5.88 -9.39 -17.33
C LEU A 66 -5.35 -10.15 -16.11
N ARG A 67 -6.04 -10.06 -14.97
CA ARG A 67 -5.59 -10.68 -13.72
C ARG A 67 -5.75 -12.21 -13.80
N GLN A 68 -4.81 -12.93 -13.21
CA GLN A 68 -4.91 -14.37 -12.99
C GLN A 68 -5.42 -14.67 -11.57
N CYS A 69 -5.01 -13.86 -10.59
CA CYS A 69 -5.33 -14.01 -9.19
C CYS A 69 -6.30 -12.90 -8.74
N ARG A 70 -7.37 -13.30 -8.05
CA ARG A 70 -8.33 -12.33 -7.46
C ARG A 70 -7.75 -11.62 -6.25
N ASN A 71 -7.05 -12.40 -5.42
CA ASN A 71 -6.52 -11.94 -4.16
C ASN A 71 -5.08 -11.44 -4.32
N GLU A 72 -4.77 -10.33 -3.68
CA GLU A 72 -3.45 -9.73 -3.64
C GLU A 72 -3.09 -9.38 -2.19
N ARG A 73 -1.78 -9.33 -1.90
CA ARG A 73 -1.30 -8.93 -0.58
C ARG A 73 -1.13 -7.43 -0.49
N HIS A 74 -1.51 -6.88 0.65
CA HIS A 74 -1.31 -5.47 0.97
C HIS A 74 -0.53 -5.31 2.27
N VAL A 75 0.45 -4.42 2.27
CA VAL A 75 1.25 -4.11 3.46
C VAL A 75 0.80 -2.78 4.03
N MET A 76 0.61 -2.75 5.35
CA MET A 76 0.31 -1.54 6.11
C MET A 76 1.18 -1.50 7.38
N LEU A 77 1.06 -0.44 8.19
CA LEU A 77 1.88 -0.26 9.38
C LEU A 77 1.03 -0.18 10.64
N ARG A 78 1.41 -0.92 11.69
CA ARG A 78 0.92 -0.70 13.05
C ARG A 78 1.88 0.21 13.79
N VAL A 79 1.38 1.29 14.38
CA VAL A 79 2.17 2.29 15.09
C VAL A 79 1.78 2.31 16.58
N PHE A 80 2.80 2.43 17.43
CA PHE A 80 2.66 2.53 18.87
C PHE A 80 3.06 3.95 19.29
N ILE A 81 2.08 4.79 19.61
CA ILE A 81 2.29 6.20 19.92
C ILE A 81 1.47 6.59 21.17
N ASN A 82 2.11 7.17 22.17
CA ASN A 82 1.46 7.65 23.41
C ASN A 82 0.54 6.62 24.07
N GLY A 83 0.93 5.35 24.13
CA GLY A 83 0.12 4.26 24.70
C GLY A 83 -1.04 3.80 23.82
N SER A 84 -1.25 4.43 22.66
CA SER A 84 -2.25 4.04 21.67
C SER A 84 -1.64 3.15 20.58
N VAL A 85 -2.48 2.28 20.01
CA VAL A 85 -2.12 1.41 18.89
C VAL A 85 -3.05 1.73 17.72
N CYS A 86 -2.48 2.17 16.60
CA CYS A 86 -3.24 2.45 15.39
C CYS A 86 -2.62 1.75 14.18
N ASN A 87 -3.46 1.30 13.25
CA ASN A 87 -3.02 0.77 11.96
C ASN A 87 -3.18 1.88 10.91
N ILE A 88 -2.13 2.15 10.16
CA ILE A 88 -2.07 3.24 9.17
C ILE A 88 -1.62 2.70 7.81
N ASP A 89 -2.18 3.27 6.74
CA ASP A 89 -1.93 2.87 5.37
C ASP A 89 -1.48 4.07 4.51
N PRO A 90 -0.17 4.25 4.27
CA PRO A 90 0.34 5.35 3.46
C PRO A 90 0.29 5.05 1.95
N SER A 91 -0.47 4.05 1.49
CA SER A 91 -0.29 3.53 0.13
C SER A 91 -0.75 4.49 -0.97
N ILE A 92 -1.93 5.08 -0.87
CA ILE A 92 -2.52 5.89 -1.94
C ILE A 92 -2.13 7.36 -1.78
N ASP A 93 -1.48 7.94 -2.79
CA ASP A 93 -1.16 9.37 -2.85
C ASP A 93 -2.38 10.23 -3.13
N ASP A 94 -2.29 11.50 -2.72
CA ASP A 94 -3.31 12.53 -2.86
C ASP A 94 -3.83 12.68 -4.31
N LYS A 95 -2.97 12.54 -5.32
CA LYS A 95 -3.34 12.67 -6.74
C LYS A 95 -4.22 11.54 -7.26
N LEU A 96 -4.49 10.50 -6.46
CA LEU A 96 -5.41 9.41 -6.78
C LEU A 96 -6.75 9.48 -6.04
N VAL A 97 -7.01 10.53 -5.25
CA VAL A 97 -8.24 10.66 -4.44
C VAL A 97 -9.55 10.53 -5.23
N SER A 98 -9.52 10.87 -6.53
CA SER A 98 -10.70 10.75 -7.41
C SER A 98 -11.09 9.31 -7.74
N ILE A 99 -10.20 8.35 -7.54
CA ILE A 99 -10.40 6.95 -7.91
C ILE A 99 -10.08 5.95 -6.80
N LEU A 100 -9.35 6.32 -5.76
CA LEU A 100 -8.99 5.42 -4.67
C LEU A 100 -9.11 6.13 -3.31
N PRO A 101 -9.46 5.40 -2.24
CA PRO A 101 -9.57 5.98 -0.92
C PRO A 101 -8.18 6.41 -0.42
N ILE A 102 -8.05 7.69 -0.03
CA ILE A 102 -6.83 8.22 0.57
C ILE A 102 -6.94 8.20 2.08
N ALA A 103 -5.85 7.80 2.74
CA ALA A 103 -5.76 7.85 4.18
C ALA A 103 -5.39 9.26 4.68
N GLN A 104 -6.15 9.76 5.65
CA GLN A 104 -5.77 10.88 6.49
C GLN A 104 -5.52 10.38 7.90
N TRP A 105 -4.47 10.87 8.54
CA TRP A 105 -4.10 10.41 9.88
C TRP A 105 -4.06 11.59 10.86
N ASP A 106 -4.81 11.47 11.93
CA ASP A 106 -4.87 12.44 13.04
C ASP A 106 -3.74 12.23 14.06
N GLY A 107 -2.92 11.19 13.89
CA GLY A 107 -1.83 10.85 14.81
C GLY A 107 -2.23 9.95 15.98
N VAL A 108 -3.50 9.55 16.08
CA VAL A 108 -4.03 8.74 17.20
C VAL A 108 -4.90 7.57 16.75
N SER A 109 -5.71 7.77 15.71
CA SER A 109 -6.68 6.79 15.19
C SER A 109 -6.07 5.93 14.08
N SER A 110 -6.66 4.76 13.85
CA SER A 110 -6.33 3.99 12.65
C SER A 110 -6.87 4.69 11.41
N THR A 111 -6.14 4.62 10.30
CA THR A 111 -6.62 5.14 9.01
C THR A 111 -7.52 4.13 8.31
N ILE A 112 -8.28 4.60 7.32
CA ILE A 112 -8.82 3.71 6.30
C ILE A 112 -7.68 3.02 5.52
N THR A 113 -7.99 1.89 4.91
CA THR A 113 -7.09 1.16 4.01
C THR A 113 -7.49 1.36 2.56
N MET A 114 -6.56 1.13 1.64
CA MET A 114 -6.83 1.16 0.19
C MET A 114 -8.02 0.27 -0.19
N ALA A 115 -8.12 -0.91 0.42
CA ALA A 115 -9.19 -1.88 0.21
C ALA A 115 -9.53 -2.59 1.52
N PRO A 116 -10.71 -3.22 1.66
CA PRO A 116 -11.01 -4.10 2.78
C PRO A 116 -9.99 -5.23 2.89
N LEU A 117 -9.30 -5.33 4.04
CA LEU A 117 -8.27 -6.34 4.27
C LEU A 117 -8.83 -7.53 5.05
N LYS A 118 -8.47 -8.74 4.61
CA LYS A 118 -8.72 -10.01 5.31
C LYS A 118 -7.40 -10.61 5.77
N HIS A 119 -7.46 -11.50 6.77
CA HIS A 119 -6.31 -12.26 7.28
C HIS A 119 -5.11 -11.39 7.70
N LEU A 120 -5.39 -10.24 8.33
CA LEU A 120 -4.37 -9.31 8.79
C LEU A 120 -3.48 -9.98 9.84
N ARG A 121 -2.17 -9.98 9.59
CA ARG A 121 -1.16 -10.57 10.48
C ARG A 121 0.11 -9.73 10.50
N ILE A 122 0.94 -9.93 11.52
CA ILE A 122 2.28 -9.32 11.57
C ILE A 122 3.10 -9.84 10.39
N TYR A 123 3.71 -8.92 9.65
CA TYR A 123 4.55 -9.25 8.52
C TYR A 123 6.02 -9.33 8.94
N GLN A 124 6.60 -10.50 8.73
CA GLN A 124 8.01 -10.78 9.00
C GLN A 124 8.72 -11.13 7.68
N PRO A 125 9.03 -10.13 6.82
CA PRO A 125 9.54 -10.35 5.47
C PRO A 125 10.85 -11.15 5.43
N TYR A 126 11.65 -11.06 6.50
CA TYR A 126 12.95 -11.73 6.60
C TYR A 126 12.89 -13.13 7.23
N SER A 127 11.72 -13.58 7.69
CA SER A 127 11.60 -14.92 8.27
C SER A 127 11.76 -16.00 7.19
N LEU A 128 12.45 -17.10 7.54
CA LEU A 128 12.62 -18.24 6.65
C LEU A 128 11.27 -18.79 6.18
N HIS A 129 10.31 -18.90 7.11
CA HIS A 129 8.95 -19.34 6.81
C HIS A 129 8.27 -18.48 5.74
N GLU A 130 8.34 -17.14 5.85
CA GLU A 130 7.69 -16.26 4.87
C GLU A 130 8.40 -16.30 3.51
N ARG A 131 9.74 -16.44 3.49
CA ARG A 131 10.51 -16.62 2.24
C ARG A 131 10.12 -17.92 1.53
N ILE A 132 10.05 -19.04 2.26
CA ILE A 132 9.61 -20.34 1.73
C ILE A 132 8.17 -20.24 1.23
N SER A 133 7.27 -19.72 2.06
CA SER A 133 5.85 -19.58 1.74
C SER A 133 5.62 -18.70 0.51
N SER A 134 6.35 -17.59 0.39
CA SER A 134 6.27 -16.70 -0.78
C SER A 134 6.68 -17.45 -2.04
N ARG A 135 7.81 -18.17 -2.01
CA ARG A 135 8.31 -18.95 -3.14
C ARG A 135 7.34 -20.05 -3.57
N LEU A 136 6.85 -20.85 -2.62
CA LEU A 136 5.86 -21.91 -2.89
C LEU A 136 4.59 -21.31 -3.50
N ARG A 137 4.10 -20.17 -2.98
CA ARG A 137 2.91 -19.53 -3.53
C ARG A 137 3.11 -19.04 -4.97
N HIS A 138 4.24 -18.44 -5.29
CA HIS A 138 4.55 -18.03 -6.67
C HIS A 138 4.57 -19.23 -7.61
N GLN A 139 5.08 -20.38 -7.14
CA GLN A 139 5.14 -21.61 -7.92
C GLN A 139 3.77 -22.28 -8.13
N PHE A 140 2.91 -22.31 -7.11
CA PHE A 140 1.64 -23.05 -7.14
C PHE A 140 0.41 -22.23 -7.53
N PHE A 141 0.36 -20.95 -7.14
CA PHE A 141 -0.81 -20.09 -7.36
C PHE A 141 -0.59 -19.04 -8.45
N GLY A 142 0.62 -18.96 -9.00
CA GLY A 142 0.99 -17.95 -9.98
C GLY A 142 0.99 -16.54 -9.38
N CYS A 143 1.33 -15.57 -10.23
CA CYS A 143 1.24 -14.14 -9.96
C CYS A 143 0.36 -13.53 -11.03
N ASN A 144 -0.21 -12.34 -10.79
CA ASN A 144 -0.79 -11.63 -11.93
C ASN A 144 0.31 -11.37 -12.97
N PRO A 145 -0.02 -11.43 -14.27
CA PRO A 145 0.96 -11.21 -15.31
C PRO A 145 1.49 -9.77 -15.24
N GLU A 146 2.72 -9.55 -15.68
CA GLU A 146 3.34 -8.21 -15.76
C GLU A 146 2.41 -7.21 -16.46
N LYS A 147 1.76 -7.64 -17.54
CA LYS A 147 0.78 -6.84 -18.29
C LYS A 147 -0.35 -6.29 -17.42
N PHE A 148 -0.83 -7.03 -16.41
CA PHE A 148 -1.84 -6.52 -15.48
C PHE A 148 -1.32 -5.31 -14.68
N TYR A 149 -0.13 -5.44 -14.10
CA TYR A 149 0.49 -4.37 -13.32
C TYR A 149 0.89 -3.17 -14.19
N THR A 150 1.36 -3.39 -15.41
CA THR A 150 1.69 -2.31 -16.37
C THR A 150 0.45 -1.50 -16.78
N GLU A 151 -0.67 -2.17 -17.07
CA GLU A 151 -1.93 -1.51 -17.41
C GLU A 151 -2.54 -0.78 -16.20
N LEU A 152 -2.44 -1.38 -15.01
CA LEU A 152 -2.85 -0.77 -13.75
C LEU A 152 -2.05 0.52 -13.48
N ASP A 153 -0.73 0.46 -13.56
CA ASP A 153 0.14 1.63 -13.33
C ASP A 153 -0.04 2.72 -14.39
N SER A 154 -0.29 2.34 -15.65
CA SER A 154 -0.66 3.27 -16.73
C SER A 154 -1.97 3.99 -16.41
N TRP A 155 -2.97 3.27 -15.91
CA TRP A 155 -4.24 3.86 -15.50
C TRP A 155 -4.08 4.84 -14.33
N LEU A 156 -3.31 4.46 -13.29
CA LEU A 156 -2.99 5.36 -12.17
C LEU A 156 -2.28 6.64 -12.67
N THR A 157 -1.31 6.49 -13.57
CA THR A 157 -0.55 7.61 -14.14
C THR A 157 -1.45 8.57 -14.94
N ALA A 158 -2.36 8.04 -15.75
CA ALA A 158 -3.31 8.86 -16.50
C ALA A 158 -4.20 9.72 -15.58
N HIS A 159 -4.62 9.18 -14.44
CA HIS A 159 -5.39 9.94 -13.45
C HIS A 159 -4.57 11.06 -12.78
N ARG A 160 -3.29 10.83 -12.48
CA ARG A 160 -2.41 11.89 -11.96
C ARG A 160 -2.22 13.04 -12.95
N ILE A 161 -2.04 12.73 -14.24
CA ILE A 161 -1.88 13.76 -15.29
C ILE A 161 -3.16 14.59 -15.41
N LYS A 162 -4.33 13.93 -15.40
CA LYS A 162 -5.63 14.62 -15.48
C LYS A 162 -5.85 15.55 -14.29
N SER A 163 -5.48 15.13 -13.07
CA SER A 163 -5.58 15.95 -11.86
C SER A 163 -4.74 17.23 -11.93
N ARG A 164 -3.60 17.22 -12.64
CA ARG A 164 -2.74 18.41 -12.82
C ARG A 164 -3.30 19.44 -13.79
N LEU A 165 -4.21 19.04 -14.68
CA LEU A 165 -4.84 19.95 -15.66
C LEU A 165 -6.08 20.64 -15.09
N THR A 166 -6.51 20.26 -13.88
CA THR A 166 -7.70 20.80 -13.20
C THR A 166 -7.36 21.62 -11.95
N GLU A 167 -6.08 21.76 -11.61
CA GLU A 167 -5.53 22.67 -10.59
C GLU A 167 -5.02 23.96 -11.26
#